data_AF-A0A7Y3NAL0-F1
#
_entry.id   AF-A0A7Y3NAL0-F1
#
_cell.length_a   1.000
_cell.length_b   1.000
_cell.length_c   1.000
_cell.angle_alpha   90.00
_cell.angle_beta   90.00
_cell.angle_gamma   90.00
#
_symmetry.space_group_name_H-M   'P 1'
#
loop_
_entity.id
_entity.type
_entity.pdbx_description
1 polymer ?
#
loop_
_entity_poly.entity_id
_entity_poly.type
_entity_poly.pdbx_seq_one_letter_code
_entity_poly.pdbx_strand_id
1 'polypeptide(L)'
;MSYSKEYLQLLDSRYLVMARTQKAALKGIEGGFLPEAAFITKGINVRSLFEEPYELIELDRLLSKPDMPFEVTLRLAQVCERITRNPDKELALFGAESLNALEVRYVQRIQKLKKGELSTSARPLAQAQLELALIYETRPALKRFYLTEAINTIQNLWALEGRQKKDLALWVPLHLEAGSLEEAERSLREFLLEMPQDSEVYFWLAKVKFAQRDYLEVMTILAFFQEHGGSSELHKAYRFWLGEDPGVA
;
A
#
# COMPACT_ATOMS: atom_id res chain seq x y z
N MET A 1 -39.91 19.30 9.82
CA MET A 1 -39.38 18.09 10.48
C MET A 1 -38.67 18.54 11.74
N SER A 2 -39.26 18.30 12.90
CA SER A 2 -38.67 18.70 14.19
C SER A 2 -37.74 17.58 14.65
N TYR A 3 -36.44 17.86 14.75
CA TYR A 3 -35.53 16.95 15.44
C TYR A 3 -36.02 16.79 16.89
N SER A 4 -36.04 15.57 17.43
CA SER A 4 -36.45 15.34 18.81
C SER A 4 -35.46 16.05 19.75
N LYS A 5 -35.96 16.60 20.86
CA LYS A 5 -35.13 17.28 21.88
C LYS A 5 -33.95 16.41 22.36
N GLU A 6 -34.09 15.10 22.29
CA GLU A 6 -33.05 14.11 22.63
C GLU A 6 -31.86 14.13 21.65
N TYR A 7 -32.10 14.36 20.36
CA TYR A 7 -31.04 14.47 19.34
C TYR A 7 -30.15 15.69 19.56
N LEU A 8 -30.75 16.81 19.98
CA LEU A 8 -30.02 18.04 20.32
C LEU A 8 -29.33 17.93 21.69
N GLN A 9 -29.91 17.21 22.66
CA GLN A 9 -29.26 16.94 23.95
C GLN A 9 -28.02 16.04 23.83
N LEU A 10 -28.01 15.11 22.86
CA LEU A 10 -26.84 14.26 22.54
C LEU A 10 -25.66 15.06 21.95
N LEU A 11 -25.93 16.17 21.27
CA LEU A 11 -24.89 17.05 20.72
C LEU A 11 -24.28 17.99 21.78
N ASP A 12 -25.01 18.29 22.85
CA ASP A 12 -24.60 19.28 23.87
C ASP A 12 -23.81 18.66 25.05
N SER A 13 -23.79 17.32 25.16
CA SER A 13 -23.16 16.64 26.30
C SER A 13 -21.65 16.44 26.11
N ARG A 14 -20.86 17.45 26.47
CA ARG A 14 -19.39 17.34 26.65
C ARG A 14 -18.94 16.37 27.77
N TYR A 15 -19.86 15.58 28.35
CA TYR A 15 -19.61 14.74 29.53
C TYR A 15 -20.26 13.34 29.50
N LEU A 16 -20.87 12.90 28.39
CA LEU A 16 -21.33 11.50 28.28
C LEU A 16 -20.17 10.61 27.83
N VAL A 17 -19.99 9.47 28.51
CA VAL A 17 -19.00 8.43 28.17
C VAL A 17 -19.23 7.98 26.72
N MET A 18 -18.47 8.55 25.78
CA MET A 18 -18.58 8.15 24.38
C MET A 18 -17.97 6.76 24.20
N ALA A 19 -18.80 5.79 23.85
CA ALA A 19 -18.33 4.47 23.48
C ALA A 19 -17.41 4.54 22.25
N ARG A 20 -16.16 4.08 22.43
CA ARG A 20 -15.10 4.16 21.41
C ARG A 20 -15.25 3.14 20.28
N THR A 21 -16.03 2.08 20.48
CA THR A 21 -16.22 1.01 19.48
C THR A 21 -17.70 0.64 19.38
N GLN A 22 -18.11 0.08 18.25
CA GLN A 22 -19.47 -0.49 18.09
C GLN A 22 -19.78 -1.52 19.17
N LYS A 23 -18.80 -2.35 19.55
CA LYS A 23 -18.94 -3.35 20.63
C LYS A 23 -19.11 -2.70 22.01
N ALA A 24 -18.40 -1.60 22.30
CA ALA A 24 -18.58 -0.85 23.53
C ALA A 24 -19.91 -0.08 23.56
N ALA A 25 -20.37 0.40 22.40
CA ALA A 25 -21.67 1.06 22.27
C ALA A 25 -22.81 0.07 22.51
N LEU A 26 -22.69 -1.14 21.93
CA LEU A 26 -23.63 -2.24 22.14
C LEU A 26 -23.69 -2.66 23.61
N LYS A 27 -22.53 -2.90 24.25
CA LYS A 27 -22.49 -3.22 25.69
C LYS A 27 -23.03 -2.09 26.57
N GLY A 28 -22.81 -0.84 26.18
CA GLY A 28 -23.36 0.32 26.89
C GLY A 28 -24.88 0.40 26.78
N ILE A 29 -25.46 0.01 25.65
CA ILE A 29 -26.91 -0.13 25.47
C ILE A 29 -27.46 -1.31 26.28
N GLU A 30 -26.82 -2.48 26.20
CA GLU A 30 -27.19 -3.67 26.98
C GLU A 30 -27.20 -3.38 28.49
N GLY A 31 -26.29 -2.54 28.96
CA GLY A 31 -26.22 -2.09 30.35
C GLY A 31 -27.12 -0.89 30.71
N GLY A 32 -27.88 -0.34 29.76
CA GLY A 32 -28.74 0.84 29.98
C GLY A 32 -27.99 2.17 30.17
N PHE A 33 -26.71 2.22 29.83
CA PHE A 33 -25.83 3.39 30.01
C PHE A 33 -25.80 4.31 28.78
N LEU A 34 -26.19 3.80 27.60
CA LEU A 34 -26.18 4.54 26.34
C LEU A 34 -27.51 4.36 25.58
N PRO A 35 -27.98 5.39 24.86
CA PRO A 35 -29.16 5.27 24.01
C PRO A 35 -28.85 4.45 22.75
N GLU A 36 -29.86 3.79 22.17
CA GLU A 36 -29.74 3.00 20.93
C GLU A 36 -29.12 3.80 19.76
N ALA A 37 -29.42 5.10 19.72
CA ALA A 37 -28.85 6.04 18.75
C ALA A 37 -27.31 6.08 18.77
N ALA A 38 -26.65 5.77 19.90
CA ALA A 38 -25.19 5.73 19.99
C ALA A 38 -24.58 4.57 19.18
N PHE A 39 -25.22 3.40 19.19
CA PHE A 39 -24.78 2.27 18.36
C PHE A 39 -25.11 2.49 16.90
N ILE A 40 -26.28 3.06 16.59
CA ILE A 40 -26.66 3.42 15.23
C ILE A 40 -25.66 4.44 14.64
N THR A 41 -25.32 5.48 15.39
CA THR A 41 -24.35 6.49 14.95
C THR A 41 -22.96 5.87 14.71
N LYS A 42 -22.49 4.94 15.55
CA LYS A 42 -21.20 4.24 15.34
C LYS A 42 -21.28 3.10 14.31
N GLY A 43 -22.46 2.53 14.09
CA GLY A 43 -22.71 1.48 13.11
C GLY A 43 -22.81 2.01 11.69
N ILE A 44 -23.37 3.21 11.52
CA ILE A 44 -23.55 3.86 10.22
C ILE A 44 -22.37 4.77 9.85
N ASN A 45 -21.64 5.31 10.84
CA ASN A 45 -20.46 6.13 10.58
C ASN A 45 -19.25 5.26 10.22
N VAL A 46 -19.34 4.57 9.08
CA VAL A 46 -18.23 3.87 8.42
C VAL A 46 -17.43 4.90 7.63
N ARG A 47 -16.90 5.92 8.33
CA ARG A 47 -15.99 6.87 7.69
C ARG A 47 -14.64 6.18 7.50
N SER A 48 -14.08 6.29 6.30
CA SER A 48 -12.74 5.78 6.04
C SER A 48 -11.75 6.47 6.98
N LEU A 49 -10.89 5.70 7.65
CA LEU A 49 -9.81 6.23 8.49
C LEU A 49 -8.82 7.09 7.69
N PHE A 50 -8.86 7.02 6.36
CA PHE A 50 -7.96 7.72 5.46
C PHE A 50 -8.59 8.96 4.78
N GLU A 51 -9.76 9.40 5.26
CA GLU A 51 -10.49 10.58 4.79
C GLU A 51 -10.60 11.66 5.89
N GLU A 52 -10.66 12.92 5.47
CA GLU A 52 -10.79 14.05 6.40
C GLU A 52 -12.22 14.18 6.95
N PRO A 53 -12.40 14.68 8.20
CA PRO A 53 -11.35 14.96 9.17
C PRO A 53 -10.84 13.65 9.79
N TYR A 54 -9.52 13.59 9.96
CA TYR A 54 -8.85 12.38 10.44
C TYR A 54 -9.13 12.10 11.93
N GLU A 55 -9.46 10.86 12.26
CA GLU A 55 -9.57 10.41 13.65
C GLU A 55 -8.18 10.04 14.20
N LEU A 56 -7.45 11.01 14.77
CA LEU A 56 -6.06 10.83 15.22
C LEU A 56 -5.87 9.65 16.18
N ILE A 57 -6.84 9.42 17.08
CA ILE A 57 -6.79 8.31 18.05
C ILE A 57 -6.79 6.96 17.32
N GLU A 58 -7.56 6.84 16.23
CA GLU A 58 -7.59 5.61 15.44
C GLU A 58 -6.35 5.46 14.57
N LEU A 59 -5.81 6.57 14.04
CA LEU A 59 -4.51 6.57 13.35
C LEU A 59 -3.38 6.12 14.29
N ASP A 60 -3.31 6.66 15.50
CA ASP A 60 -2.33 6.29 16.52
C ASP A 60 -2.45 4.82 16.95
N ARG A 61 -3.69 4.33 17.09
CA ARG A 61 -3.96 2.91 17.35
C ARG A 61 -3.48 2.01 16.22
N LEU A 62 -3.66 2.42 14.96
CA LEU A 62 -3.13 1.68 13.81
C LEU A 62 -1.61 1.72 13.81
N LEU A 63 -1.02 2.90 13.95
CA LEU A 63 0.42 3.09 14.05
C LEU A 63 1.00 2.19 15.15
N SER A 64 0.35 2.03 16.29
CA SER A 64 0.84 1.16 17.38
C SER A 64 0.95 -0.33 17.03
N LYS A 65 0.36 -0.82 15.93
CA LYS A 65 0.45 -2.23 15.53
C LYS A 65 1.84 -2.55 14.93
N PRO A 66 2.52 -3.61 15.39
CA PRO A 66 3.85 -3.97 14.88
C PRO A 66 3.81 -4.60 13.48
N ASP A 67 2.83 -5.46 13.21
CA ASP A 67 2.68 -6.20 11.95
C ASP A 67 1.49 -5.68 11.16
N MET A 68 1.70 -4.57 10.46
CA MET A 68 0.72 -4.04 9.51
C MET A 68 1.06 -4.46 8.08
N PRO A 69 0.07 -4.87 7.26
CA PRO A 69 0.27 -5.04 5.84
C PRO A 69 0.85 -3.77 5.20
N PHE A 70 1.68 -3.95 4.16
CA PHE A 70 2.35 -2.83 3.52
C PHE A 70 1.35 -1.84 2.91
N GLU A 71 0.25 -2.32 2.35
CA GLU A 71 -0.80 -1.48 1.75
C GLU A 71 -1.42 -0.52 2.77
N VAL A 72 -1.58 -0.99 4.01
CA VAL A 72 -2.08 -0.17 5.13
C VAL A 72 -1.03 0.84 5.55
N THR A 73 0.24 0.40 5.65
CA THR A 73 1.38 1.27 5.98
C THR A 73 1.53 2.40 4.97
N LEU A 74 1.45 2.08 3.68
CA LEU A 74 1.57 3.06 2.61
C LEU A 74 0.44 4.10 2.66
N ARG A 75 -0.81 3.66 2.85
CA ARG A 75 -1.95 4.57 3.02
C ARG A 75 -1.80 5.44 4.27
N LEU A 76 -1.29 4.90 5.38
CA LEU A 76 -0.98 5.68 6.57
C LEU A 76 0.10 6.72 6.31
N ALA A 77 1.18 6.36 5.62
CA ALA A 77 2.24 7.30 5.25
C ALA A 77 1.67 8.47 4.41
N GLN A 78 0.86 8.18 3.40
CA GLN A 78 0.18 9.19 2.56
C GLN A 78 -0.76 10.10 3.37
N VAL A 79 -1.49 9.55 4.34
CA VAL A 79 -2.34 10.34 5.25
C VAL A 79 -1.49 11.22 6.16
N CYS A 80 -0.48 10.66 6.82
CA CYS A 80 0.41 11.41 7.70
C CYS A 80 1.10 12.55 6.93
N GLU A 81 1.50 12.30 5.69
CA GLU A 81 2.08 13.31 4.84
C GLU A 81 1.11 14.46 4.52
N ARG A 82 -0.16 14.15 4.20
CA ARG A 82 -1.20 15.18 4.06
C ARG A 82 -1.38 15.98 5.34
N ILE A 83 -1.41 15.29 6.49
CA ILE A 83 -1.51 15.92 7.81
C ILE A 83 -0.34 16.88 8.08
N THR A 84 0.89 16.59 7.64
CA THR A 84 2.04 17.48 7.84
C THR A 84 1.88 18.88 7.23
N ARG A 85 0.97 19.03 6.26
CA ARG A 85 0.67 20.30 5.58
C ARG A 85 -0.50 21.06 6.22
N ASN A 86 -1.05 20.54 7.33
CA ASN A 86 -2.15 21.17 8.04
C ASN A 86 -1.68 22.50 8.67
N PRO A 87 -2.49 23.58 8.60
CA PRO A 87 -2.16 24.85 9.25
C PRO A 87 -2.11 24.76 10.79
N ASP A 88 -2.81 23.79 11.38
CA ASP A 88 -2.70 23.48 12.81
C ASP A 88 -1.37 22.79 13.10
N LYS A 89 -0.55 23.43 13.95
CA LYS A 89 0.78 22.95 14.31
C LYS A 89 0.75 21.62 15.07
N GLU A 90 -0.27 21.37 15.89
CA GLU A 90 -0.36 20.11 16.64
C GLU A 90 -0.67 18.96 15.70
N LEU A 91 -1.59 19.17 14.75
CA LEU A 91 -1.88 18.20 13.70
C LEU A 91 -0.66 17.95 12.83
N ALA A 92 0.01 19.00 12.36
CA ALA A 92 1.20 18.87 11.54
C ALA A 92 2.32 18.12 12.26
N LEU A 93 2.53 18.40 13.55
CA LEU A 93 3.49 17.69 14.39
C LEU A 93 3.14 16.20 14.52
N PHE A 94 1.88 15.88 14.81
CA PHE A 94 1.41 14.49 14.86
C PHE A 94 1.70 13.75 13.54
N GLY A 95 1.41 14.38 12.40
CA GLY A 95 1.70 13.81 11.08
C GLY A 95 3.19 13.53 10.87
N ALA A 96 4.05 14.48 11.27
CA ALA A 96 5.50 14.36 11.14
C ALA A 96 6.07 13.24 12.04
N GLU A 97 5.63 13.18 13.30
CA GLU A 97 6.05 12.13 14.25
C GLU A 97 5.58 10.75 13.81
N SER A 98 4.33 10.64 13.34
CA SER A 98 3.75 9.41 12.82
C SER A 98 4.50 8.89 11.60
N LEU A 99 4.83 9.78 10.66
CA LEU A 99 5.59 9.42 9.48
C LEU A 99 7.02 8.97 9.85
N ASN A 100 7.70 9.70 10.74
CA ASN A 100 9.01 9.30 11.24
C ASN A 100 8.97 7.94 11.97
N ALA A 101 7.90 7.64 12.72
CA ALA A 101 7.75 6.34 13.37
C ALA A 101 7.65 5.18 12.36
N LEU A 102 6.97 5.39 11.22
CA LEU A 102 6.93 4.40 10.13
C LEU A 102 8.31 4.23 9.48
N GLU A 103 9.00 5.33 9.19
CA GLU A 103 10.34 5.33 8.59
C GLU A 103 11.35 4.56 9.46
N VAL A 104 11.37 4.86 10.77
CA VAL A 104 12.27 4.20 11.73
C VAL A 104 12.05 2.69 11.77
N ARG A 105 10.80 2.21 11.72
CA ARG A 105 10.51 0.76 11.70
C ARG A 105 11.12 0.08 10.48
N TYR A 106 10.97 0.69 9.33
CA TYR A 106 11.52 0.16 8.07
C TYR A 106 13.05 0.19 8.06
N VAL A 107 13.65 1.27 8.54
CA VAL A 107 15.12 1.37 8.69
C VAL A 107 15.63 0.26 9.61
N GLN A 108 14.98 0.04 10.75
CA GLN A 108 15.34 -1.04 11.68
C GLN A 108 15.18 -2.42 11.03
N ARG A 109 14.08 -2.66 10.30
CA ARG A 109 13.86 -3.91 9.55
C ARG A 109 14.97 -4.15 8.53
N ILE A 110 15.34 -3.14 7.75
CA ILE A 110 16.43 -3.21 6.77
C ILE A 110 17.76 -3.51 7.46
N GLN A 111 18.07 -2.86 8.59
CA GLN A 111 19.31 -3.13 9.33
C GLN A 111 19.38 -4.58 9.84
N LYS A 112 18.27 -5.10 10.39
CA LYS A 112 18.19 -6.50 10.84
C LYS A 112 18.36 -7.48 9.68
N LEU A 113 17.77 -7.18 8.51
CA LEU A 113 17.94 -7.98 7.29
C LEU A 113 19.37 -7.94 6.75
N LYS A 114 20.03 -6.77 6.74
CA LYS A 114 21.45 -6.65 6.37
C LYS A 114 22.38 -7.47 7.27
N LYS A 115 22.00 -7.66 8.54
CA LYS A 115 22.73 -8.51 9.50
C LYS A 115 22.36 -9.99 9.44
N GLY A 116 21.37 -10.37 8.63
CA GLY A 116 20.88 -11.76 8.56
C GLY A 116 20.00 -12.19 9.75
N GLU A 117 19.57 -11.27 10.61
CA GLU A 117 18.79 -11.58 11.82
C GLU A 117 17.35 -12.02 11.51
N LEU A 118 16.79 -11.57 10.38
CA LEU A 118 15.41 -11.88 9.97
C LEU A 118 15.32 -12.84 8.78
N SER A 119 16.32 -12.84 7.91
CA SER A 119 16.42 -13.73 6.77
C SER A 119 17.85 -13.72 6.24
N THR A 120 18.32 -14.85 5.73
CA THR A 120 19.58 -14.96 4.99
C THR A 120 19.40 -14.66 3.49
N SER A 121 18.17 -14.57 3.00
CA SER A 121 17.90 -14.24 1.59
C SER A 121 18.01 -12.73 1.37
N ALA A 122 18.51 -12.32 0.20
CA ALA A 122 18.54 -10.92 -0.19
C ALA A 122 17.17 -10.38 -0.64
N ARG A 123 16.20 -11.25 -0.94
CA ARG A 123 14.87 -10.83 -1.46
C ARG A 123 14.07 -10.01 -0.44
N PRO A 124 13.93 -10.41 0.84
CA PRO A 124 13.22 -9.60 1.81
C PRO A 124 13.90 -8.26 2.09
N LEU A 125 15.23 -8.17 1.91
CA LEU A 125 15.97 -6.91 2.01
C LEU A 125 15.58 -5.95 0.88
N ALA A 126 15.65 -6.42 -0.36
CA ALA A 126 15.25 -5.63 -1.53
C ALA A 126 13.76 -5.23 -1.47
N GLN A 127 12.90 -6.12 -1.00
CA GLN A 127 11.48 -5.82 -0.76
C GLN A 127 11.30 -4.71 0.29
N ALA A 128 11.98 -4.80 1.44
CA ALA A 128 11.88 -3.78 2.48
C ALA A 128 12.45 -2.42 2.02
N GLN A 129 13.48 -2.42 1.16
CA GLN A 129 14.02 -1.21 0.54
C GLN A 129 13.03 -0.59 -0.46
N LEU A 130 12.36 -1.38 -1.30
CA LEU A 130 11.29 -0.91 -2.18
C LEU A 130 10.14 -0.28 -1.38
N GLU A 131 9.65 -0.99 -0.36
CA GLU A 131 8.55 -0.52 0.50
C GLU A 131 8.91 0.82 1.17
N LEU A 132 10.14 0.97 1.67
CA LEU A 132 10.59 2.23 2.25
C LEU A 132 10.74 3.34 1.20
N ALA A 133 11.17 3.01 -0.02
CA ALA A 133 11.24 3.99 -1.11
C ALA A 133 9.85 4.56 -1.45
N LEU A 134 8.80 3.72 -1.42
CA LEU A 134 7.42 4.11 -1.63
C LEU A 134 6.85 4.96 -0.48
N ILE A 135 7.29 4.71 0.77
CA ILE A 135 6.98 5.60 1.90
C ILE A 135 7.59 6.99 1.70
N TYR A 136 8.75 7.08 1.04
CA TYR A 136 9.42 8.34 0.72
C TYR A 136 8.94 9.02 -0.57
N GLU A 137 7.69 8.81 -0.99
CA GLU A 137 7.16 9.31 -2.26
C GLU A 137 7.49 10.79 -2.53
N THR A 138 7.35 11.64 -1.52
CA THR A 138 7.58 13.10 -1.65
C THR A 138 8.97 13.56 -1.22
N ARG A 139 9.88 12.62 -0.95
CA ARG A 139 11.30 12.88 -0.70
C ARG A 139 12.14 12.19 -1.79
N PRO A 140 12.22 12.77 -3.01
CA PRO A 140 12.78 12.09 -4.19
C PRO A 140 14.21 11.58 -4.01
N ALA A 141 15.04 12.31 -3.26
CA ALA A 141 16.42 11.90 -3.00
C ALA A 141 16.48 10.59 -2.18
N LEU A 142 15.63 10.45 -1.16
CA LEU A 142 15.55 9.25 -0.34
C LEU A 142 14.89 8.11 -1.10
N LYS A 143 13.78 8.37 -1.81
CA LYS A 143 13.14 7.38 -2.70
C LYS A 143 14.17 6.79 -3.68
N ARG A 144 14.91 7.64 -4.41
CA ARG A 144 15.93 7.21 -5.36
C ARG A 144 17.06 6.42 -4.72
N PHE A 145 17.53 6.85 -3.55
CA PHE A 145 18.56 6.12 -2.80
C PHE A 145 18.11 4.68 -2.50
N TYR A 146 16.91 4.50 -1.94
CA TYR A 146 16.42 3.17 -1.57
C TYR A 146 16.04 2.30 -2.77
N LEU A 147 15.53 2.88 -3.86
CA LEU A 147 15.35 2.14 -5.13
C LEU A 147 16.69 1.64 -5.68
N THR A 148 17.72 2.49 -5.66
CA THR A 148 19.07 2.11 -6.13
C THR A 148 19.65 0.98 -5.28
N GLU A 149 19.54 1.09 -3.95
CA GLU A 149 19.96 0.03 -3.03
C GLU A 149 19.21 -1.29 -3.27
N ALA A 150 17.90 -1.24 -3.55
CA ALA A 150 17.09 -2.42 -3.82
C ALA A 150 17.45 -3.09 -5.15
N ILE A 151 17.65 -2.30 -6.21
CA ILE A 151 18.11 -2.78 -7.53
C ILE A 151 19.47 -3.47 -7.39
N ASN A 152 20.43 -2.82 -6.72
CA ASN A 152 21.75 -3.40 -6.47
C ASN A 152 21.66 -4.71 -5.67
N THR A 153 20.75 -4.79 -4.70
CA THR A 153 20.55 -6.00 -3.90
C THR A 153 20.05 -7.17 -4.76
N ILE A 154 19.12 -6.92 -5.69
CA ILE A 154 18.63 -7.97 -6.63
C ILE A 154 19.69 -8.33 -7.66
N GLN A 155 20.43 -7.37 -8.19
CA GLN A 155 21.53 -7.66 -9.12
C GLN A 155 22.61 -8.53 -8.49
N ASN A 156 22.99 -8.23 -7.24
CA ASN A 156 23.95 -9.06 -6.49
C ASN A 156 23.39 -10.47 -6.22
N LEU A 157 22.09 -10.57 -5.91
CA LEU A 157 21.42 -11.86 -5.76
C LEU A 157 21.47 -12.67 -7.07
N TRP A 158 21.18 -12.06 -8.22
CA TRP A 158 21.25 -12.71 -9.52
C TRP A 158 22.66 -13.10 -9.93
N ALA A 159 23.67 -12.34 -9.53
CA ALA A 159 25.06 -12.70 -9.75
C ALA A 159 25.48 -13.96 -8.97
N LEU A 160 24.86 -14.20 -7.80
CA LEU A 160 25.17 -15.33 -6.91
C LEU A 160 24.31 -16.57 -7.18
N GLU A 161 23.00 -16.39 -7.30
CA GLU A 161 22.01 -17.49 -7.39
C GLU A 161 21.48 -17.71 -8.82
N GLY A 162 21.91 -16.90 -9.78
CA GLY A 162 21.30 -16.82 -11.10
C GLY A 162 19.97 -16.08 -11.10
N ARG A 163 19.50 -15.72 -12.29
CA ARG A 163 18.21 -15.07 -12.49
C ARG A 163 17.07 -16.05 -12.29
N GLN A 164 16.08 -15.68 -11.49
CA GLN A 164 14.91 -16.53 -11.22
C GLN A 164 13.63 -15.77 -11.52
N LYS A 165 12.66 -16.45 -12.16
CA LYS A 165 11.38 -15.85 -12.54
C LYS A 165 10.65 -15.18 -11.38
N LYS A 166 10.68 -15.79 -10.19
CA LYS A 166 10.04 -15.26 -8.97
C LYS A 166 10.55 -13.87 -8.55
N ASP A 167 11.72 -13.46 -9.04
CA ASP A 167 12.31 -12.17 -8.73
C ASP A 167 11.69 -11.04 -9.58
N LEU A 168 10.98 -11.37 -10.66
CA LEU A 168 10.28 -10.40 -11.51
C LEU A 168 9.25 -9.57 -10.73
N ALA A 169 8.60 -10.19 -9.74
CA ALA A 169 7.64 -9.53 -8.87
C ALA A 169 8.24 -8.38 -8.04
N LEU A 170 9.57 -8.34 -7.90
CA LEU A 170 10.30 -7.28 -7.22
C LEU A 170 11.10 -6.42 -8.21
N TRP A 171 11.74 -7.05 -9.20
CA TRP A 171 12.52 -6.37 -10.24
C TRP A 171 11.69 -5.36 -11.04
N VAL A 172 10.51 -5.75 -11.50
CA VAL A 172 9.71 -4.90 -12.38
C VAL A 172 9.16 -3.68 -11.65
N PRO A 173 8.54 -3.80 -10.45
CA PRO A 173 8.15 -2.63 -9.66
C PRO A 173 9.32 -1.68 -9.36
N LEU A 174 10.51 -2.18 -9.04
CA LEU A 174 11.68 -1.34 -8.80
C LEU A 174 12.02 -0.45 -10.00
N HIS A 175 12.03 -1.02 -11.20
CA HIS A 175 12.34 -0.28 -12.41
C HIS A 175 11.20 0.64 -12.87
N LEU A 176 9.94 0.26 -12.63
CA LEU A 176 8.79 1.13 -12.83
C LEU A 176 8.90 2.39 -11.95
N GLU A 177 9.16 2.22 -10.66
CA GLU A 177 9.29 3.31 -9.70
C GLU A 177 10.55 4.16 -9.92
N ALA A 178 11.63 3.56 -10.43
CA ALA A 178 12.86 4.27 -10.78
C ALA A 178 12.76 5.01 -12.14
N GLY A 179 11.74 4.73 -12.94
CA GLY A 179 11.58 5.28 -14.30
C GLY A 179 12.51 4.67 -15.36
N SER A 180 13.22 3.60 -15.02
CA SER A 180 14.14 2.87 -15.92
C SER A 180 13.41 1.73 -16.63
N LEU A 181 12.47 2.09 -17.52
CA LEU A 181 11.54 1.15 -18.14
C LEU A 181 12.21 0.23 -19.15
N GLU A 182 13.25 0.74 -19.84
CA GLU A 182 14.01 0.01 -20.85
C GLU A 182 14.77 -1.17 -20.26
N GLU A 183 15.35 -1.02 -19.06
CA GLU A 183 16.01 -2.11 -18.32
C GLU A 183 15.02 -3.20 -17.89
N ALA A 184 13.82 -2.81 -17.43
CA ALA A 184 12.77 -3.77 -17.09
C ALA A 184 12.34 -4.57 -18.32
N GLU A 185 12.06 -3.87 -19.43
CA GLU A 185 11.68 -4.50 -20.69
C GLU A 185 12.76 -5.45 -21.20
N ARG A 186 14.02 -5.01 -21.24
CA ARG A 186 15.16 -5.83 -21.69
C ARG A 186 15.23 -7.13 -20.89
N SER A 187 15.13 -7.04 -19.57
CA SER A 187 15.16 -8.20 -18.68
C SER A 187 14.00 -9.16 -18.96
N LEU A 188 12.79 -8.65 -19.16
CA LEU A 188 11.60 -9.45 -19.46
C LEU A 188 11.69 -10.14 -20.82
N ARG A 189 12.22 -9.46 -21.84
CA ARG A 189 12.45 -10.07 -23.16
C ARG A 189 13.48 -11.19 -23.08
N GLU A 190 14.53 -11.04 -22.28
CA GLU A 190 15.49 -12.12 -22.04
C GLU A 190 14.82 -13.34 -21.37
N PHE A 191 13.96 -13.13 -20.37
CA PHE A 191 13.16 -14.23 -19.79
C PHE A 191 12.22 -14.89 -20.81
N LEU A 192 11.65 -14.13 -21.75
CA LEU A 192 10.80 -14.69 -22.82
C LEU A 192 11.60 -15.48 -23.87
N LEU A 193 12.89 -15.23 -24.07
CA LEU A 193 13.72 -16.08 -24.92
C LEU A 193 13.88 -17.49 -24.31
N GLU A 194 14.00 -17.56 -22.98
CA GLU A 194 14.12 -18.81 -22.23
C GLU A 194 12.76 -19.49 -22.01
N MET A 195 11.70 -18.69 -21.86
CA MET A 195 10.33 -19.15 -21.56
C MET A 195 9.30 -18.45 -22.47
N PRO A 196 9.21 -18.81 -23.77
CA PRO A 196 8.44 -18.05 -24.77
C PRO A 196 6.93 -18.00 -24.57
N GLN A 197 6.39 -18.89 -23.74
CA GLN A 197 4.96 -19.01 -23.47
C GLN A 197 4.59 -18.71 -22.00
N ASP A 198 5.50 -18.14 -21.21
CA ASP A 198 5.22 -17.86 -19.80
C ASP A 198 4.32 -16.63 -19.64
N SER A 199 3.07 -16.90 -19.28
CA SER A 199 2.03 -15.90 -19.05
C SER A 199 2.40 -14.86 -17.98
N GLU A 200 3.19 -15.21 -16.96
CA GLU A 200 3.56 -14.28 -15.90
C GLU A 200 4.58 -13.25 -16.41
N VAL A 201 5.52 -13.68 -17.26
CA VAL A 201 6.51 -12.78 -17.86
C VAL A 201 5.82 -11.80 -18.82
N TYR A 202 4.88 -12.27 -19.64
CA TYR A 202 4.07 -11.39 -20.49
C TYR A 202 3.25 -10.38 -19.68
N PHE A 203 2.79 -10.74 -18.48
CA PHE A 203 1.98 -9.85 -17.64
C PHE A 203 2.82 -8.66 -17.17
N TRP A 204 4.02 -8.97 -16.69
CA TRP A 204 4.98 -7.94 -16.33
C TRP A 204 5.40 -7.09 -17.52
N LEU A 205 5.54 -7.68 -18.71
CA LEU A 205 5.84 -6.94 -19.93
C LEU A 205 4.71 -5.98 -20.30
N ALA A 206 3.45 -6.42 -20.22
CA ALA A 206 2.30 -5.56 -20.44
C ALA A 206 2.27 -4.37 -19.46
N LYS A 207 2.61 -4.59 -18.18
CA LYS A 207 2.74 -3.48 -17.20
C LYS A 207 3.80 -2.47 -17.62
N VAL A 208 4.99 -2.94 -18.04
CA VAL A 208 6.07 -2.05 -18.50
C VAL A 208 5.64 -1.28 -19.76
N LYS A 209 5.03 -1.95 -20.73
CA LYS A 209 4.56 -1.34 -21.97
C LYS A 209 3.46 -0.31 -21.75
N PHE A 210 2.55 -0.59 -20.83
CA PHE A 210 1.55 0.37 -20.40
C PHE A 210 2.19 1.62 -19.79
N ALA A 211 3.21 1.46 -18.92
CA ALA A 211 3.94 2.57 -18.34
C ALA A 211 4.71 3.39 -19.40
N GLN A 212 5.23 2.74 -20.44
CA GLN A 212 5.84 3.37 -21.61
C GLN A 212 4.83 4.05 -22.54
N ARG A 213 3.52 3.85 -22.32
CA ARG A 213 2.42 4.27 -23.21
C ARG A 213 2.42 3.60 -24.59
N ASP A 214 3.03 2.41 -24.68
CA ASP A 214 2.97 1.57 -25.87
C ASP A 214 1.74 0.66 -25.83
N TYR A 215 0.58 1.27 -26.09
CA TYR A 215 -0.70 0.56 -26.00
C TYR A 215 -0.88 -0.49 -27.10
N LEU A 216 -0.20 -0.35 -28.24
CA LEU A 216 -0.26 -1.34 -29.33
C LEU A 216 0.40 -2.64 -28.91
N GLU A 217 1.56 -2.57 -28.27
CA GLU A 217 2.23 -3.77 -27.76
C GLU A 217 1.47 -4.36 -26.57
N VAL A 218 0.86 -3.54 -25.70
CA VAL A 218 -0.06 -4.04 -24.66
C VAL A 218 -1.18 -4.86 -25.28
N MET A 219 -1.89 -4.34 -26.29
CA MET A 219 -2.96 -5.08 -26.97
C MET A 219 -2.48 -6.38 -27.61
N THR A 220 -1.28 -6.38 -28.19
CA THR A 220 -0.66 -7.58 -28.77
C THR A 220 -0.41 -8.65 -27.71
N ILE A 221 0.13 -8.24 -26.56
CA ILE A 221 0.36 -9.14 -25.42
C ILE A 221 -0.97 -9.65 -24.85
N LEU A 222 -1.99 -8.79 -24.75
CA LEU A 222 -3.32 -9.18 -24.28
C LEU A 222 -4.01 -10.19 -25.21
N ALA A 223 -3.83 -10.07 -26.53
CA ALA A 223 -4.31 -11.06 -27.48
C ALA A 223 -3.62 -12.42 -27.26
N PHE A 224 -2.30 -12.43 -27.04
CA PHE A 224 -1.56 -13.63 -26.70
C PHE A 224 -2.12 -14.32 -25.43
N PHE A 225 -2.48 -13.54 -24.40
CA PHE A 225 -3.11 -14.05 -23.17
C PHE A 225 -4.47 -14.71 -23.39
N GLN A 226 -5.31 -14.17 -24.28
CA GLN A 226 -6.61 -14.76 -24.57
C GLN A 226 -6.48 -16.17 -25.17
N GLU A 227 -5.47 -16.37 -26.01
CA GLU A 227 -5.26 -17.63 -26.73
C GLU A 227 -4.60 -18.70 -25.86
N HIS A 228 -3.66 -18.31 -24.99
CA HIS A 228 -2.80 -19.26 -24.26
C HIS A 228 -3.22 -19.45 -22.80
N GLY A 229 -4.16 -18.66 -22.30
CA GLY A 229 -4.65 -18.72 -20.93
C GLY A 229 -3.64 -18.16 -19.91
N GLY A 230 -4.17 -17.77 -18.75
CA GLY A 230 -3.39 -17.30 -17.60
C GLY A 230 -4.06 -17.71 -16.30
N SER A 231 -3.38 -17.56 -15.17
CA SER A 231 -3.97 -17.78 -13.84
C SER A 231 -5.18 -16.87 -13.60
N SER A 232 -6.05 -17.20 -12.64
CA SER A 232 -7.28 -16.41 -12.38
C SER A 232 -7.00 -14.94 -12.03
N GLU A 233 -5.84 -14.64 -11.43
CA GLU A 233 -5.37 -13.29 -11.10
C GLU A 233 -4.97 -12.50 -12.36
N LEU A 234 -4.35 -13.17 -13.33
CA LEU A 234 -3.99 -12.58 -14.63
C LEU A 234 -5.24 -12.22 -15.44
N HIS A 235 -6.30 -13.03 -15.29
CA HIS A 235 -7.61 -12.75 -15.91
C HIS A 235 -8.31 -11.52 -15.33
N LYS A 236 -8.12 -11.21 -14.03
CA LYS A 236 -8.65 -9.97 -13.41
C LYS A 236 -7.91 -8.73 -13.94
N ALA A 237 -6.59 -8.79 -14.00
CA ALA A 237 -5.79 -7.68 -14.53
C ALA A 237 -6.03 -7.45 -16.03
N TYR A 238 -6.27 -8.53 -16.79
CA TYR A 238 -6.74 -8.50 -18.15
C TYR A 238 -8.07 -7.73 -18.30
N ARG A 239 -9.07 -8.04 -17.46
CA ARG A 239 -10.35 -7.31 -17.44
C ARG A 239 -10.21 -5.84 -17.03
N PHE A 240 -9.33 -5.53 -16.08
CA PHE A 240 -9.02 -4.14 -15.71
C PHE A 240 -8.51 -3.35 -16.93
N TRP A 241 -7.58 -3.89 -17.70
CA TRP A 241 -7.04 -3.20 -18.89
C TRP A 241 -8.01 -3.11 -20.07
N LEU A 242 -8.98 -4.03 -20.17
CA LEU A 242 -10.09 -3.91 -21.11
C LEU A 242 -11.18 -2.92 -20.66
N GLY A 243 -11.12 -2.41 -19.42
CA GLY A 243 -12.17 -1.58 -18.84
C GLY A 243 -13.45 -2.35 -18.48
N GLU A 244 -13.36 -3.68 -18.38
CA GLU A 244 -14.50 -4.55 -18.06
C GLU A 244 -14.72 -4.69 -16.54
N ASP A 245 -13.81 -4.16 -15.71
CA ASP A 245 -13.93 -4.19 -14.25
C ASP A 245 -13.51 -2.85 -13.60
N PRO A 246 -14.45 -1.99 -13.15
CA PRO A 246 -14.15 -0.70 -12.54
C PRO A 246 -13.72 -0.79 -11.05
N GLY A 247 -13.60 -1.99 -10.48
CA GLY A 247 -13.50 -2.21 -9.03
C GLY A 247 -12.11 -2.21 -8.38
N VAL A 248 -11.02 -1.92 -9.11
CA VAL A 248 -9.66 -1.90 -8.55
C VAL A 248 -9.00 -0.54 -8.80
N ALA A 249 -9.29 0.41 -7.92
CA ALA A 249 -8.58 1.68 -7.76
C ALA A 249 -8.24 1.88 -6.27
#